data_AF-A0A7S2JIQ1-F1
#
_entry.id   AF-A0A7S2JIQ1-F1
#
_cell.length_a   1.000
_cell.length_b   1.000
_cell.length_c   1.000
_cell.angle_alpha   90.00
_cell.angle_beta   90.00
_cell.angle_gamma   90.00
#
_symmetry.space_group_name_H-M   'P 1'
#
loop_
_entity.id
_entity.type
_entity.pdbx_description
1 polymer ?
#
loop_
_entity_poly.entity_id
_entity_poly.type
_entity_poly.pdbx_seq_one_letter_code
_entity_poly.pdbx_strand_id
1 'polypeptide(L)'
;CMPKPPPDPFNCAVDFLTWGTTWAPGKKAWCCKHHGKGCGPPPAPSYDCNAGFANWQAGWSEPKKQWCCHKMGRGCGPAPGPSFDCNAGFANWQAGWSAPKKAYCCRTMGRGCPPAPPPPAPPPPPPAPAAQYDCNAGFA
;
A
#
# COMPACT_ATOMS: atom_id res chain seq x y z
N CYS A 1 20.66 -56.82 -22.94
CA CYS A 1 19.95 -56.45 -21.71
C CYS A 1 20.22 -54.97 -21.44
N MET A 2 19.24 -54.08 -21.62
CA MET A 2 19.37 -52.71 -21.12
C MET A 2 19.27 -52.74 -19.59
N PRO A 3 20.16 -52.05 -18.85
CA PRO A 3 20.04 -51.94 -17.40
C PRO A 3 18.66 -51.35 -17.06
N LYS A 4 17.91 -52.00 -16.16
CA LYS A 4 16.72 -51.37 -15.58
C LYS A 4 17.15 -50.04 -14.95
N PRO A 5 16.47 -48.91 -15.24
CA PRO A 5 16.73 -47.69 -14.52
C PRO A 5 16.53 -47.95 -13.01
N PRO A 6 17.40 -47.40 -12.13
CA PRO A 6 17.25 -47.57 -10.70
C PRO A 6 15.86 -47.09 -10.27
N PRO A 7 15.23 -47.72 -9.26
CA PRO A 7 13.91 -47.31 -8.80
C PRO A 7 13.94 -45.84 -8.41
N ASP A 8 12.98 -45.07 -8.91
CA ASP A 8 12.85 -43.64 -8.59
C ASP A 8 12.87 -43.45 -7.08
N PRO A 9 13.91 -42.79 -6.51
CA PRO A 9 14.03 -42.65 -5.06
C PRO A 9 12.91 -41.80 -4.45
N PHE A 10 12.21 -41.02 -5.29
CA PHE A 10 11.24 -40.02 -4.88
C PHE A 10 9.99 -40.07 -5.77
N ASN A 11 8.96 -40.81 -5.34
CA ASN A 11 7.67 -40.82 -6.03
C ASN A 11 6.94 -39.47 -5.85
N CYS A 12 6.85 -38.70 -6.94
CA CYS A 12 6.24 -37.36 -6.98
C CYS A 12 4.72 -37.33 -6.99
N ALA A 13 4.05 -38.49 -7.02
CA ALA A 13 2.59 -38.57 -6.92
C ALA A 13 2.10 -38.73 -5.47
N VAL A 14 2.93 -39.31 -4.59
CA VAL A 14 2.57 -39.55 -3.18
C VAL A 14 2.55 -38.24 -2.40
N ASP A 15 1.45 -38.02 -1.68
CA ASP A 15 1.16 -36.81 -0.90
C ASP A 15 1.26 -35.52 -1.73
N PHE A 16 0.98 -35.61 -3.03
CA PHE A 16 1.03 -34.45 -3.93
C PHE A 16 0.01 -33.37 -3.54
N LEU A 17 -1.03 -33.67 -2.78
CA LEU A 17 -1.98 -32.65 -2.30
C LEU A 17 -1.41 -31.82 -1.14
N THR A 18 -0.49 -32.38 -0.37
CA THR A 18 0.13 -31.76 0.82
C THR A 18 1.63 -31.55 0.65
N TRP A 19 2.14 -31.68 -0.57
CA TRP A 19 3.56 -31.67 -0.90
C TRP A 19 4.34 -30.49 -0.32
N GLY A 20 3.70 -29.31 -0.21
CA GLY A 20 4.30 -28.12 0.36
C GLY A 20 4.74 -28.29 1.82
N THR A 21 4.07 -29.16 2.59
CA THR A 21 4.36 -29.43 4.01
C THR A 21 4.93 -30.82 4.23
N THR A 22 4.48 -31.84 3.48
CA THR A 22 4.86 -33.24 3.71
C THR A 22 6.13 -33.66 2.97
N TRP A 23 6.48 -33.02 1.85
CA TRP A 23 7.68 -33.39 1.13
C TRP A 23 8.93 -32.79 1.78
N ALA A 24 9.93 -33.65 2.01
CA ALA A 24 11.27 -33.23 2.36
C ALA A 24 11.89 -32.35 1.25
N PRO A 25 12.82 -31.43 1.58
CA PRO A 25 13.44 -30.52 0.60
C PRO A 25 14.04 -31.23 -0.61
N GLY A 26 14.67 -32.39 -0.41
CA GLY A 26 15.24 -33.21 -1.49
C GLY A 26 14.18 -33.75 -2.46
N LYS A 27 13.04 -34.23 -1.95
CA LYS A 27 11.91 -34.71 -2.76
C LYS A 27 11.29 -33.58 -3.58
N LYS A 28 11.11 -32.40 -2.98
CA LYS A 28 10.63 -31.18 -3.66
C LYS A 28 11.56 -30.77 -4.80
N ALA A 29 12.85 -30.65 -4.53
CA ALA A 29 13.84 -30.24 -5.52
C ALA A 29 13.92 -31.24 -6.69
N TRP A 30 13.93 -32.54 -6.38
CA TRP A 30 14.01 -33.58 -7.40
C TRP A 30 12.74 -33.64 -8.26
N CYS A 31 11.56 -33.66 -7.65
CA CYS A 31 10.28 -33.69 -8.36
C CYS A 31 10.02 -32.42 -9.18
N CYS A 32 10.46 -31.27 -8.70
CA CYS A 32 10.38 -30.02 -9.45
C CYS A 32 11.31 -30.06 -10.67
N LYS A 33 12.54 -30.56 -10.53
CA LYS A 33 13.52 -30.63 -11.62
C LYS A 33 13.19 -31.67 -12.70
N HIS A 34 12.69 -32.84 -12.32
CA HIS A 34 12.48 -33.97 -13.23
C HIS A 34 11.04 -34.10 -13.74
N HIS A 35 10.03 -33.69 -12.95
CA HIS A 35 8.62 -33.85 -13.28
C HIS A 35 7.84 -32.52 -13.29
N GLY A 36 8.47 -31.39 -12.94
CA GLY A 36 7.79 -30.09 -12.83
C GLY A 36 6.71 -30.04 -11.75
N LYS A 37 6.73 -30.99 -10.80
CA LYS A 37 5.71 -31.12 -9.75
C LYS A 37 6.26 -30.71 -8.39
N GLY A 38 5.45 -30.02 -7.62
CA GLY A 38 5.82 -29.58 -6.27
C GLY A 38 6.95 -28.55 -6.26
N CYS A 39 6.92 -27.62 -7.21
CA CYS A 39 7.77 -26.44 -7.19
C CYS A 39 7.19 -25.43 -6.20
N GLY A 40 7.92 -25.21 -5.09
CA GLY A 40 7.65 -24.13 -4.13
C GLY A 40 7.54 -22.78 -4.84
N PRO A 41 6.75 -21.82 -4.31
CA PRO A 41 7.05 -20.44 -4.63
C PRO A 41 8.55 -20.22 -4.32
N PRO A 42 9.29 -19.53 -5.20
CA PRO A 42 10.70 -19.26 -4.97
C PRO A 42 10.85 -18.68 -3.56
N PRO A 43 11.93 -19.04 -2.82
CA PRO A 43 12.16 -18.48 -1.50
C PRO A 43 11.98 -16.98 -1.59
N ALA A 44 11.10 -16.44 -0.73
CA ALA A 44 10.79 -15.02 -0.73
C ALA A 44 12.13 -14.28 -0.74
N PRO A 45 12.43 -13.50 -1.79
CA PRO A 45 13.72 -12.88 -1.89
C PRO A 45 13.87 -11.97 -0.66
N SER A 46 15.04 -12.03 -0.04
CA SER A 46 15.39 -11.16 1.08
C SER A 46 15.43 -9.72 0.56
N TYR A 47 14.28 -9.05 0.60
CA TYR A 47 14.15 -7.69 0.13
C TYR A 47 14.77 -6.74 1.16
N ASP A 48 15.99 -6.27 0.90
CA ASP A 48 16.60 -5.23 1.72
C ASP A 48 15.92 -3.88 1.44
N CYS A 49 15.10 -3.41 2.37
CA CYS A 49 14.35 -2.15 2.27
C CYS A 49 15.19 -0.89 2.55
N ASN A 50 16.47 -1.03 2.89
CA ASN A 50 17.39 0.10 3.00
C ASN A 50 18.18 0.28 1.70
N ALA A 51 18.43 -0.80 0.97
CA ALA A 51 19.12 -0.76 -0.31
C ALA A 51 18.37 0.09 -1.35
N GLY A 52 18.96 1.23 -1.71
CA GLY A 52 18.40 2.17 -2.69
C GLY A 52 17.16 2.91 -2.19
N PHE A 53 16.98 3.06 -0.86
CA PHE A 53 15.82 3.75 -0.31
C PHE A 53 15.68 5.18 -0.87
N ALA A 54 16.77 5.95 -1.02
CA ALA A 54 16.68 7.33 -1.53
C ALA A 54 15.95 7.46 -2.88
N ASN A 55 16.03 6.44 -3.74
CA ASN A 55 15.35 6.40 -5.04
C ASN A 55 14.36 5.23 -5.13
N TRP A 56 13.80 4.79 -4.01
CA TRP A 56 12.96 3.59 -3.92
C TRP A 56 11.79 3.62 -4.91
N GLN A 57 11.25 4.80 -5.20
CA GLN A 57 10.08 4.99 -6.06
C GLN A 57 10.34 4.58 -7.52
N ALA A 58 11.56 4.78 -8.03
CA ALA A 58 11.98 4.37 -9.37
C ALA A 58 12.90 3.14 -9.38
N GLY A 59 13.68 2.94 -8.33
CA GLY A 59 14.70 1.90 -8.23
C GLY A 59 14.24 0.59 -7.60
N TRP A 60 13.10 0.56 -6.89
CA TRP A 60 12.57 -0.69 -6.37
C TRP A 60 11.57 -1.32 -7.34
N SER A 61 11.65 -2.64 -7.44
CA SER A 61 10.61 -3.43 -8.09
C SER A 61 9.31 -3.39 -7.29
N GLU A 62 8.17 -3.51 -7.98
CA GLU A 62 6.83 -3.48 -7.37
C GLU A 62 6.68 -4.47 -6.19
N PRO A 63 7.21 -5.71 -6.27
CA PRO A 63 7.16 -6.66 -5.15
C PRO A 63 8.00 -6.21 -3.95
N LYS A 64 9.15 -5.57 -4.20
CA LYS A 64 10.03 -5.04 -3.14
C LYS A 64 9.34 -3.89 -2.42
N LYS A 65 8.66 -2.99 -3.15
CA LYS A 65 7.86 -1.89 -2.58
C LYS A 65 6.74 -2.41 -1.71
N GLN A 66 5.93 -3.35 -2.20
CA GLN A 66 4.82 -3.92 -1.44
C GLN A 66 5.31 -4.68 -0.21
N TRP A 67 6.34 -5.50 -0.35
CA TRP A 67 6.90 -6.27 0.77
C TRP A 67 7.49 -5.35 1.84
N CYS A 68 8.30 -4.37 1.44
CA CYS A 68 8.91 -3.40 2.36
C CYS A 68 7.88 -2.47 3.01
N CYS A 69 6.83 -2.11 2.29
CA CYS A 69 5.72 -1.33 2.84
C CYS A 69 4.94 -2.16 3.88
N HIS A 70 4.63 -3.42 3.59
CA HIS A 70 3.85 -4.27 4.49
C HIS A 70 4.65 -4.76 5.71
N LYS A 71 5.92 -5.12 5.54
CA LYS A 71 6.75 -5.71 6.61
C LYS A 71 7.52 -4.67 7.41
N MET A 72 7.98 -3.59 6.78
CA MET A 72 8.86 -2.58 7.39
C MET A 72 8.29 -1.16 7.36
N GLY A 73 7.11 -0.93 6.77
CA GLY A 73 6.49 0.39 6.65
C GLY A 73 7.29 1.37 5.77
N ARG A 74 8.19 0.87 4.92
CA ARG A 74 9.11 1.70 4.11
C ARG A 74 8.84 1.54 2.62
N GLY A 75 8.94 2.65 1.89
CA GLY A 75 8.78 2.66 0.43
C GLY A 75 7.35 2.38 -0.01
N CYS A 76 6.38 2.83 0.79
CA CYS A 76 5.00 2.87 0.38
C CYS A 76 4.83 4.00 -0.65
N GLY A 77 4.39 3.64 -1.86
CA GLY A 77 3.80 4.57 -2.82
C GLY A 77 2.81 5.50 -2.14
N PRO A 78 2.51 6.70 -2.69
CA PRO A 78 1.11 7.11 -2.60
C PRO A 78 0.33 5.89 -3.10
N ALA A 79 -0.44 5.26 -2.20
CA ALA A 79 -1.24 4.09 -2.56
C ALA A 79 -1.89 4.39 -3.90
N PRO A 80 -1.94 3.45 -4.87
CA PRO A 80 -2.70 3.67 -6.08
C PRO A 80 -4.05 4.15 -5.61
N GLY A 81 -4.29 5.46 -5.81
CA GLY A 81 -5.45 6.11 -5.23
C GLY A 81 -6.65 5.33 -5.75
N PRO A 82 -7.76 5.28 -4.99
CA PRO A 82 -8.98 4.72 -5.54
C PRO A 82 -9.16 5.31 -6.94
N SER A 83 -9.28 4.44 -7.94
CA SER A 83 -9.51 4.87 -9.32
C SER A 83 -10.88 5.56 -9.34
N PHE A 84 -10.88 6.86 -9.07
CA PHE A 84 -12.07 7.67 -8.95
C PHE A 84 -12.59 7.96 -10.35
N ASP A 85 -13.56 7.19 -10.80
CA ASP A 85 -14.25 7.48 -12.07
C ASP A 85 -15.11 8.75 -11.92
N CYS A 86 -14.67 9.82 -12.56
CA CYS A 86 -15.30 11.14 -12.55
C CYS A 86 -16.54 11.25 -13.46
N ASN A 87 -16.86 10.21 -14.23
CA ASN A 87 -18.10 10.12 -15.00
C ASN A 87 -19.17 9.33 -14.23
N ALA A 88 -18.77 8.37 -13.39
CA ALA A 88 -19.67 7.58 -12.57
C ALA A 88 -20.48 8.45 -11.59
N GLY A 89 -21.78 8.55 -11.84
CA GLY A 89 -22.70 9.33 -11.02
C GLY A 89 -22.51 10.85 -11.14
N PHE A 90 -21.93 11.35 -12.23
CA PHE A 90 -21.70 12.78 -12.43
C PHE A 90 -23.01 13.59 -12.33
N ALA A 91 -24.15 13.09 -12.82
CA ALA A 91 -25.42 13.81 -12.73
C ALA A 91 -25.84 14.18 -11.29
N ASN A 92 -25.47 13.34 -10.32
CA ASN A 92 -25.75 13.54 -8.89
C ASN A 92 -24.47 13.70 -8.07
N TRP A 93 -23.38 14.18 -8.68
CA TRP A 93 -22.05 14.23 -8.06
C TRP A 93 -22.05 14.94 -6.71
N GLN A 94 -22.88 15.97 -6.55
CA GLN A 94 -22.95 16.80 -5.36
C GLN A 94 -23.45 16.03 -4.12
N ALA A 95 -24.36 15.06 -4.28
CA ALA A 95 -24.84 14.21 -3.19
C ALA A 95 -24.18 12.82 -3.19
N GLY A 96 -23.83 12.29 -4.36
CA GLY A 96 -23.37 10.92 -4.56
C GLY A 96 -21.84 10.72 -4.52
N TRP A 97 -21.04 11.78 -4.66
CA TRP A 97 -19.59 11.65 -4.57
C TRP A 97 -19.07 11.92 -3.16
N SER A 98 -18.12 11.09 -2.72
CA SER A 98 -17.33 11.33 -1.52
C SER A 98 -16.46 12.58 -1.69
N ALA A 99 -16.17 13.29 -0.60
CA ALA A 99 -15.28 14.45 -0.60
C ALA A 99 -13.93 14.22 -1.32
N PRO A 100 -13.22 13.10 -1.12
CA PRO A 100 -11.98 12.83 -1.87
C PRO A 100 -12.21 12.63 -3.38
N LYS A 101 -13.33 12.02 -3.78
CA LYS A 101 -13.70 11.88 -5.20
C LYS A 101 -13.97 13.23 -5.86
N LYS A 102 -14.71 14.12 -5.18
CA LYS A 102 -14.96 15.51 -5.63
C LYS A 102 -13.67 16.29 -5.81
N ALA A 103 -12.78 16.27 -4.80
CA ALA A 103 -11.50 16.97 -4.86
C ALA A 103 -10.59 16.41 -5.97
N TYR A 104 -10.53 15.08 -6.10
CA TYR A 104 -9.73 14.43 -7.15
C TYR A 104 -10.25 14.80 -8.54
N CYS A 105 -11.54 14.64 -8.79
CA CYS A 105 -12.16 14.91 -10.09
C CYS A 105 -12.17 16.39 -10.47
N CYS A 106 -12.29 17.28 -9.49
CA CYS A 106 -12.16 18.72 -9.70
C CYS A 106 -10.72 19.09 -10.11
N ARG A 107 -9.71 18.57 -9.41
CA ARG A 107 -8.29 18.87 -9.68
C ARG A 107 -7.78 18.25 -10.99
N THR A 108 -8.20 17.03 -11.30
CA THR A 108 -7.66 16.25 -12.43
C THR A 108 -8.44 16.44 -13.72
N MET A 109 -9.77 16.52 -13.65
CA MET A 109 -10.67 16.58 -14.81
C MET A 109 -11.55 17.84 -14.85
N GLY A 110 -11.44 18.74 -13.87
CA GLY A 110 -12.30 19.94 -13.78
C GLY A 110 -13.77 19.63 -13.52
N ARG A 111 -14.10 18.43 -13.05
CA ARG A 111 -15.49 17.94 -12.89
C ARG A 111 -15.90 17.88 -11.42
N GLY A 112 -17.09 18.36 -11.12
CA GLY A 112 -17.68 18.28 -9.77
C GLY A 112 -16.94 19.14 -8.75
N CYS A 113 -16.53 20.34 -9.16
CA CYS A 113 -15.99 21.33 -8.23
C CYS A 113 -17.15 21.95 -7.42
N PRO A 114 -17.07 21.97 -6.07
CA PRO A 114 -18.02 22.73 -5.28
C PRO A 114 -17.96 24.21 -5.70
N PRO A 115 -19.09 24.95 -5.64
CA PRO A 115 -19.03 26.40 -5.70
C PRO A 115 -18.04 26.86 -4.63
N ALA A 116 -17.24 27.88 -4.94
CA ALA A 116 -16.25 28.41 -4.02
C ALA A 116 -16.91 28.58 -2.65
N PRO A 117 -16.29 28.08 -1.55
CA PRO A 117 -16.81 28.42 -0.24
C PRO A 117 -16.89 29.94 -0.17
N PRO A 118 -17.95 30.51 0.44
CA PRO A 118 -17.97 31.93 0.71
C PRO A 118 -16.63 32.29 1.38
N PRO A 119 -16.04 33.46 1.06
CA PRO A 119 -14.77 33.86 1.63
C PRO A 119 -14.82 33.66 3.15
N PRO A 120 -13.74 33.13 3.77
CA PRO A 120 -13.73 32.94 5.21
C PRO A 120 -14.17 34.24 5.87
N ALA A 121 -15.18 34.14 6.74
CA ALA A 121 -15.66 35.30 7.47
C ALA A 121 -14.46 36.02 8.10
N PRO A 122 -14.40 37.35 8.07
CA PRO A 122 -13.31 38.08 8.70
C PRO A 122 -13.18 37.61 10.15
N PRO A 123 -11.95 37.45 10.65
CA PRO A 123 -11.72 37.01 12.03
C PRO A 123 -12.53 37.89 12.99
N PRO A 124 -13.08 37.32 14.07
CA PRO A 124 -13.80 38.11 15.06
C PRO A 124 -12.89 39.23 15.58
N PRO A 125 -13.43 40.44 15.83
CA PRO A 125 -12.64 41.54 16.36
C PRO A 125 -11.96 41.09 17.66
N PRO A 126 -10.70 41.49 17.89
CA PRO A 126 -9.99 41.14 19.11
C PRO A 126 -10.81 41.61 20.33
N PRO A 127 -10.83 40.81 21.43
CA PRO A 127 -11.51 41.21 22.65
C PRO A 127 -10.96 42.57 23.10
N ALA A 128 -11.86 43.48 23.50
CA ALA A 128 -11.49 44.78 24.02
C ALA A 128 -10.47 44.61 25.17
N PRO A 129 -9.43 45.45 25.25
CA PRO A 129 -8.44 45.35 26.31
C PRO A 129 -9.12 45.43 27.68
N ALA A 130 -8.90 44.41 28.51
CA ALA A 130 -9.30 44.43 29.90
C ALA A 130 -8.67 45.66 30.56
N ALA A 131 -9.50 46.42 31.27
CA ALA A 131 -9.07 47.58 32.04
C ALA A 131 -7.86 47.20 32.90
N GLN A 132 -6.79 47.97 32.77
CA GLN A 132 -5.57 47.81 33.53
C GLN A 132 -5.90 47.94 35.02
N TYR A 133 -5.51 46.94 35.81
CA TYR A 133 -5.53 47.03 37.26
C TYR A 133 -4.37 47.95 37.67
N ASP A 134 -4.69 49.09 38.28
CA ASP A 134 -3.69 49.99 38.84
C ASP A 134 -3.44 49.58 40.31
N CYS A 135 -2.29 48.95 40.57
CA CYS A 135 -1.88 48.50 41.91
C CYS A 135 -1.03 49.55 42.67
N ASN A 136 -1.03 50.83 42.26
CA ASN A 136 -0.18 51.86 42.87
C ASN A 136 -0.92 52.91 43.71
N ALA A 137 -2.16 52.67 44.13
CA ALA A 137 -2.78 53.45 45.20
C ALA A 137 -2.25 53.00 46.58
N GLY A 138 -1.04 53.44 46.92
CA GLY A 138 -0.53 53.37 48.29
C GLY A 138 -1.37 54.27 49.20
N PHE A 139 -1.99 53.68 50.22
CA PHE A 139 -2.55 54.42 51.35
C PHE A 139 -1.42 54.76 52.34
N ALA A 140 -1.12 56.05 52.47
CA ALA A 140 -0.47 56.67 53.64
C ALA A 140 -0.87 58.15 53.70
#